data_AF-A0A258JYK5-F1
#
_entry.id   AF-A0A258JYK5-F1
#
_cell.length_a   1.000
_cell.length_b   1.000
_cell.length_c   1.000
_cell.angle_alpha   90.00
_cell.angle_beta   90.00
_cell.angle_gamma   90.00
#
_symmetry.space_group_name_H-M   'P 1'
#
loop_
_entity.id
_entity.type
_entity.pdbx_description
1 polymer ?
#
loop_
_entity_poly.entity_id
_entity_poly.type
_entity_poly.pdbx_seq_one_letter_code
_entity_poly.pdbx_strand_id
1 'polypeptide(L)'
;MKAIHRGLAAAFAFGTALALGGMAQAQTTTLKWAHVYEPAEPFHTSSVWAAEEINKRTNGRYKIDVYPSSQLGKESDINQGLTLGTVDMIISGSSFAAKAYPPIGVTYYPYTFRNADHLLAYAKSDVFKELAKGYEDKTGNQILSVTYYGVRQATSNKPFKTCAEMKGLKIRVPDAPAYLAMPKACGANIAPIAFAEVYLALQNGTVDAQENPLTTIEAKKFYEVQKNIILTG
;
A
#
# COMPACT_ATOMS: atom_id res chain seq x y z
N MET A 1 61.29 30.39 -70.90
CA MET A 1 59.95 29.79 -70.97
C MET A 1 59.23 30.05 -69.66
N LYS A 2 58.01 30.60 -69.72
CA LYS A 2 56.81 30.41 -68.86
C LYS A 2 57.01 30.24 -67.34
N ALA A 3 56.23 30.78 -66.41
CA ALA A 3 55.09 31.70 -66.33
C ALA A 3 54.83 31.85 -64.80
N ILE A 4 54.57 33.05 -64.28
CA ILE A 4 53.28 33.52 -63.71
C ILE A 4 52.50 32.48 -62.87
N HIS A 5 52.00 32.94 -61.70
CA HIS A 5 50.71 32.67 -61.01
C HIS A 5 50.91 32.22 -59.56
N ARG A 6 50.15 32.63 -58.55
CA ARG A 6 49.11 33.65 -58.30
C ARG A 6 48.89 33.60 -56.78
N GLY A 7 48.61 34.74 -56.13
CA GLY A 7 48.23 34.77 -54.72
C GLY A 7 46.91 34.03 -54.49
N LEU A 8 46.85 33.24 -53.41
CA LEU A 8 45.61 32.65 -52.92
C LEU A 8 45.01 33.55 -51.83
N ALA A 9 43.75 33.91 -52.06
CA ALA A 9 42.88 34.64 -51.16
C ALA A 9 42.56 33.83 -49.90
N ALA A 10 42.64 34.48 -48.73
CA ALA A 10 42.12 33.97 -47.48
C ALA A 10 40.58 34.10 -47.48
N ALA A 11 39.88 32.97 -47.62
CA ALA A 11 38.44 32.90 -47.42
C ALA A 11 38.16 32.72 -45.91
N PHE A 12 37.63 33.76 -45.27
CA PHE A 12 37.03 33.69 -43.94
C PHE A 12 35.72 32.89 -44.04
N ALA A 13 35.76 31.60 -43.71
CA ALA A 13 34.56 30.81 -43.49
C ALA A 13 34.05 31.08 -42.06
N PHE A 14 33.05 31.96 -41.94
CA PHE A 14 32.28 32.15 -40.71
C PHE A 14 31.38 30.92 -40.53
N GLY A 15 31.88 29.90 -39.82
CA GLY A 15 31.09 28.75 -39.42
C GLY A 15 30.15 29.12 -38.28
N THR A 16 28.89 29.41 -38.59
CA THR A 16 27.80 29.39 -37.60
C THR A 16 27.61 27.96 -37.10
N ALA A 17 28.28 27.61 -36.00
CA ALA A 17 27.96 26.44 -35.23
C ALA A 17 26.57 26.64 -34.60
N LEU A 18 25.54 26.11 -35.24
CA LEU A 18 24.23 25.91 -34.64
C LEU A 18 24.43 24.95 -33.45
N ALA A 19 24.55 25.54 -32.27
CA ALA A 19 24.36 24.84 -31.01
C ALA A 19 22.90 24.38 -30.93
N LEU A 20 22.59 23.26 -31.57
CA LEU A 20 21.43 22.46 -31.23
C LEU A 20 21.69 21.89 -29.84
N GLY A 21 21.47 22.72 -28.82
CA GLY A 21 21.34 22.28 -27.45
C GLY A 21 20.20 21.29 -27.40
N GLY A 22 20.52 20.01 -27.47
CA GLY A 22 19.58 18.96 -27.11
C GLY A 22 19.10 19.28 -25.70
N MET A 23 17.83 19.62 -25.56
CA MET A 23 17.19 19.62 -24.25
C MET A 23 17.45 18.24 -23.66
N ALA A 24 18.32 18.16 -22.67
CA ALA A 24 18.48 16.95 -21.89
C ALA A 24 17.11 16.65 -21.28
N GLN A 25 16.36 15.72 -21.87
CA GLN A 25 15.16 15.18 -21.26
C GLN A 25 15.62 14.58 -19.94
N ALA A 26 15.21 15.21 -18.82
CA ALA A 26 15.48 14.68 -17.50
C ALA A 26 15.03 13.21 -17.47
N GLN A 27 15.91 12.31 -17.06
CA GLN A 27 15.60 10.89 -16.99
C GLN A 27 14.41 10.69 -16.05
N THR A 28 13.30 10.16 -16.58
CA THR A 28 12.15 9.79 -15.78
C THR A 28 12.52 8.62 -14.87
N THR A 29 12.33 8.80 -13.56
CA THR A 29 12.41 7.72 -12.59
C THR A 29 11.04 7.07 -12.47
N THR A 30 10.97 5.76 -12.72
CA THR A 30 9.75 4.97 -12.52
C THR A 30 9.81 4.28 -11.16
N LEU A 31 8.83 4.57 -10.30
CA LEU A 31 8.64 3.96 -8.98
C LEU A 31 7.54 2.90 -9.04
N LYS A 32 7.69 1.84 -8.25
CA LYS A 32 6.69 0.77 -8.09
C LYS A 32 5.88 0.97 -6.83
N TRP A 33 4.57 1.05 -6.97
CA TRP A 33 3.64 1.14 -5.84
C TRP A 33 2.82 -0.15 -5.71
N ALA A 34 3.11 -0.99 -4.71
CA ALA A 34 2.40 -2.26 -4.49
C ALA A 34 1.29 -2.17 -3.43
N HIS A 35 0.17 -2.87 -3.66
CA HIS A 35 -0.82 -3.15 -2.62
C HIS A 35 -1.60 -4.44 -2.90
N VAL A 36 -2.22 -5.02 -1.87
CA VAL A 36 -2.97 -6.29 -1.99
C VAL A 36 -4.43 -6.12 -2.44
N TYR A 37 -4.95 -4.90 -2.38
CA TYR A 37 -6.37 -4.59 -2.63
C TYR A 37 -6.75 -4.65 -4.10
N GLU A 38 -8.03 -4.96 -4.39
CA GLU A 38 -8.54 -5.05 -5.75
C GLU A 38 -8.68 -3.68 -6.43
N PRO A 39 -8.72 -3.60 -7.77
CA PRO A 39 -8.85 -2.32 -8.47
C PRO A 39 -10.15 -1.57 -8.19
N ALA A 40 -11.19 -2.29 -7.75
CA ALA A 40 -12.47 -1.71 -7.35
C ALA A 40 -12.44 -1.07 -5.94
N GLU A 41 -11.34 -1.18 -5.19
CA GLU A 41 -11.22 -0.66 -3.84
C GLU A 41 -10.76 0.84 -3.86
N PRO A 42 -11.34 1.72 -3.02
CA PRO A 42 -11.00 3.15 -2.99
C PRO A 42 -9.50 3.49 -2.85
N PHE A 43 -8.70 2.68 -2.17
CA PHE A 43 -7.25 2.81 -2.10
C PHE A 43 -6.59 2.65 -3.46
N HIS A 44 -7.06 1.74 -4.31
CA HIS A 44 -6.53 1.63 -5.67
C HIS A 44 -6.83 2.89 -6.47
N THR A 45 -8.10 3.33 -6.47
CA THR A 45 -8.51 4.58 -7.14
C THR A 45 -7.66 5.76 -6.69
N SER A 46 -7.42 5.88 -5.38
CA SER A 46 -6.61 6.95 -4.80
C SER A 46 -5.12 6.83 -5.17
N SER A 47 -4.59 5.61 -5.25
CA SER A 47 -3.18 5.36 -5.63
C SER A 47 -2.92 5.74 -7.08
N VAL A 48 -3.82 5.36 -7.99
CA VAL A 48 -3.72 5.71 -9.43
C VAL A 48 -3.84 7.23 -9.61
N TRP A 49 -4.81 7.86 -8.94
CA TRP A 49 -4.93 9.33 -8.95
C TRP A 49 -3.66 10.01 -8.42
N ALA A 50 -3.10 9.54 -7.30
CA ALA A 50 -1.87 10.10 -6.73
C ALA A 50 -0.67 9.90 -7.67
N ALA A 51 -0.55 8.75 -8.32
CA ALA A 51 0.47 8.48 -9.32
C ALA A 51 0.44 9.48 -10.49
N GLU A 52 -0.76 9.76 -11.02
CA GLU A 52 -0.95 10.77 -12.06
C GLU A 52 -0.61 12.18 -11.58
N GLU A 53 -1.07 12.55 -10.38
CA GLU A 53 -0.80 13.89 -9.83
C GLU A 53 0.68 14.11 -9.55
N ILE A 54 1.40 13.10 -9.07
CA ILE A 54 2.85 13.15 -8.88
C ILE A 54 3.55 13.31 -10.21
N ASN A 55 3.13 12.57 -11.25
CA ASN A 55 3.71 12.73 -12.58
C ASN A 55 3.53 14.15 -13.14
N LYS A 56 2.31 14.71 -13.05
CA LYS A 56 2.02 16.08 -13.48
C LYS A 56 2.83 17.12 -12.70
N ARG A 57 2.81 17.05 -11.37
CA ARG A 57 3.46 18.04 -10.49
C ARG A 57 4.98 17.98 -10.54
N THR A 58 5.53 16.86 -10.99
CA THR A 58 6.98 16.69 -11.15
C THR A 58 7.43 16.92 -12.59
N ASN A 59 6.54 17.36 -13.49
CA ASN A 59 6.80 17.52 -14.92
C ASN A 59 7.42 16.26 -15.54
N GLY A 60 6.87 15.08 -15.20
CA GLY A 60 7.33 13.80 -15.70
C GLY A 60 8.65 13.28 -15.12
N ARG A 61 9.26 13.97 -14.14
CA ARG A 61 10.47 13.46 -13.47
C ARG A 61 10.20 12.14 -12.73
N TYR A 62 9.02 11.99 -12.15
CA TYR A 62 8.60 10.74 -11.50
C TYR A 62 7.36 10.16 -12.20
N LYS A 63 7.44 8.88 -12.55
CA LYS A 63 6.30 8.07 -12.95
C LYS A 63 6.09 7.01 -11.87
N ILE A 64 4.85 6.70 -11.54
CA ILE A 64 4.54 5.63 -10.59
C ILE A 64 3.67 4.59 -11.28
N ASP A 65 4.13 3.34 -11.28
CA ASP A 65 3.37 2.19 -11.74
C ASP A 65 2.73 1.53 -10.51
N VAL A 66 1.40 1.48 -10.48
CA VAL A 66 0.61 0.92 -9.37
C VAL A 66 0.28 -0.55 -9.66
N TYR A 67 0.62 -1.43 -8.72
CA TYR A 67 0.46 -2.88 -8.79
C TYR A 67 -0.56 -3.38 -7.75
N PRO A 68 -1.85 -3.48 -8.12
CA PRO A 68 -2.93 -3.94 -7.24
C PRO A 68 -2.98 -5.47 -7.10
N SER A 69 -3.99 -5.97 -6.40
CA SER A 69 -4.38 -7.40 -6.36
C SER A 69 -3.25 -8.35 -6.00
N SER A 70 -2.31 -7.92 -5.15
CA SER A 70 -1.15 -8.73 -4.75
C SER A 70 -0.24 -9.14 -5.91
N GLN A 71 -0.22 -8.37 -7.01
CA GLN A 71 0.63 -8.65 -8.19
C GLN A 71 2.12 -8.77 -7.84
N LEU A 72 2.59 -8.06 -6.82
CA LEU A 72 3.96 -8.10 -6.32
C LEU A 72 4.11 -8.92 -5.01
N GLY A 73 3.12 -9.75 -4.69
CA GLY A 73 3.14 -10.63 -3.51
C GLY A 73 2.11 -10.26 -2.45
N LYS A 74 2.06 -11.08 -1.39
CA LYS A 74 1.20 -10.83 -0.22
C LYS A 74 1.76 -9.69 0.63
N GLU A 75 0.97 -9.24 1.60
CA GLU A 75 1.29 -8.08 2.44
C GLU A 75 2.69 -8.14 3.11
N SER A 76 3.10 -9.32 3.60
CA SER A 76 4.44 -9.53 4.17
C SER A 76 5.55 -9.29 3.16
N ASP A 77 5.32 -9.72 1.92
CA ASP A 77 6.33 -9.72 0.86
C ASP A 77 6.55 -8.29 0.36
N ILE A 78 5.49 -7.48 0.25
CA ILE A 78 5.62 -6.07 -0.16
C ILE A 78 6.24 -5.21 0.95
N ASN A 79 6.02 -5.52 2.24
CA ASN A 79 6.71 -4.85 3.35
C ASN A 79 8.21 -5.19 3.37
N GLN A 80 8.56 -6.46 3.11
CA GLN A 80 9.94 -6.86 2.92
C GLN A 80 10.54 -6.23 1.67
N GLY A 81 9.78 -6.18 0.57
CA GLY A 81 10.20 -5.55 -0.69
C GLY A 81 10.48 -4.06 -0.54
N LEU A 82 9.69 -3.35 0.26
CA LEU A 82 9.97 -1.96 0.65
C LEU A 82 11.31 -1.84 1.38
N THR A 83 11.55 -2.71 2.37
CA THR A 83 12.80 -2.71 3.14
C THR A 83 14.04 -3.03 2.27
N LEU A 84 13.87 -3.90 1.27
CA LEU A 84 14.94 -4.28 0.34
C LEU A 84 15.07 -3.35 -0.86
N GLY A 85 14.16 -2.37 -1.04
CA GLY A 85 14.14 -1.47 -2.20
C GLY A 85 13.72 -2.14 -3.52
N THR A 86 13.06 -3.30 -3.49
CA THR A 86 12.51 -3.95 -4.70
C THR A 86 11.13 -3.41 -5.08
N VAL A 87 10.45 -2.76 -4.11
CA VAL A 87 9.22 -1.98 -4.26
C VAL A 87 9.48 -0.62 -3.59
N ASP A 88 9.12 0.47 -4.27
CA ASP A 88 9.44 1.83 -3.79
C ASP A 88 8.36 2.40 -2.86
N MET A 89 7.10 2.00 -3.07
CA MET A 89 5.94 2.50 -2.33
C MET A 89 4.98 1.35 -2.03
N ILE A 90 4.36 1.36 -0.85
CA ILE A 90 3.29 0.43 -0.52
C ILE A 90 2.14 1.16 0.18
N ILE A 91 0.92 0.62 0.04
CA ILE A 91 -0.13 0.85 1.05
C ILE A 91 -0.19 -0.42 1.89
N SER A 92 -0.03 -0.28 3.20
CA SER A 92 -0.12 -1.38 4.16
C SER A 92 -0.62 -0.92 5.52
N GLY A 93 -1.04 -1.86 6.36
CA GLY A 93 -1.48 -1.58 7.72
C GLY A 93 -0.34 -1.50 8.73
N SER A 94 -0.47 -0.65 9.74
CA SER A 94 0.59 -0.44 10.74
C SER A 94 0.95 -1.70 11.53
N SER A 95 0.04 -2.67 11.64
CA SER A 95 0.34 -3.96 12.26
C SER A 95 1.42 -4.75 11.50
N PHE A 96 1.57 -4.56 10.18
CA PHE A 96 2.67 -5.16 9.42
C PHE A 96 3.98 -4.42 9.66
N ALA A 97 3.96 -3.09 9.66
CA ALA A 97 5.10 -2.26 10.06
C ALA A 97 5.60 -2.56 11.48
N ALA A 98 4.69 -2.96 12.38
CA ALA A 98 5.00 -3.36 13.74
C ALA A 98 5.93 -4.59 13.84
N LYS A 99 6.09 -5.39 12.78
CA LYS A 99 7.10 -6.45 12.74
C LYS A 99 8.53 -5.88 12.79
N ALA A 100 8.75 -4.68 12.27
CA ALA A 100 10.05 -3.99 12.31
C ALA A 100 10.16 -2.99 13.47
N TYR A 101 9.07 -2.27 13.78
CA TYR A 101 9.00 -1.31 14.87
C TYR A 101 7.71 -1.51 15.69
N PRO A 102 7.72 -2.38 16.72
CA PRO A 102 6.51 -2.76 17.45
C PRO A 102 5.60 -1.63 17.97
N PRO A 103 6.11 -0.49 18.48
CA PRO A 103 5.26 0.57 19.03
C PRO A 103 4.21 1.11 18.06
N ILE A 104 4.50 1.19 16.76
CA ILE A 104 3.55 1.71 15.77
C ILE A 104 2.28 0.85 15.65
N GLY A 105 2.37 -0.44 16.03
CA GLY A 105 1.27 -1.39 15.97
C GLY A 105 0.08 -1.04 16.87
N VAL A 106 0.27 -0.22 17.91
CA VAL A 106 -0.81 0.22 18.83
C VAL A 106 -2.02 0.78 18.10
N THR A 107 -1.78 1.42 16.96
CA THR A 107 -2.78 2.06 16.10
C THR A 107 -3.73 1.09 15.40
N TYR A 108 -3.35 -0.19 15.26
CA TYR A 108 -4.18 -1.22 14.63
C TYR A 108 -4.80 -2.19 15.63
N TYR A 109 -4.55 -2.01 16.93
CA TYR A 109 -5.22 -2.81 17.93
C TYR A 109 -6.73 -2.54 17.95
N PRO A 110 -7.55 -3.57 18.25
CA PRO A 110 -9.00 -3.45 18.30
C PRO A 110 -9.45 -2.29 19.20
N TYR A 111 -10.37 -1.47 18.70
CA TYR A 111 -11.02 -0.38 19.44
C TYR A 111 -10.10 0.79 19.86
N THR A 112 -8.88 0.89 19.31
CA THR A 112 -8.00 2.07 19.55
C THR A 112 -8.63 3.37 19.07
N PHE A 113 -9.25 3.36 17.88
CA PHE A 113 -9.94 4.52 17.32
C PHE A 113 -11.45 4.41 17.51
N ARG A 114 -12.11 5.54 17.83
CA ARG A 114 -13.56 5.59 18.07
C ARG A 114 -14.35 5.73 16.77
N ASN A 115 -13.77 6.41 15.79
CA ASN A 115 -14.37 6.74 14.50
C ASN A 115 -13.29 7.31 13.56
N ALA A 116 -13.68 7.62 12.32
CA ALA A 116 -12.81 8.21 11.31
C ALA A 116 -12.20 9.56 11.77
N ASP A 117 -12.97 10.41 12.45
CA ASP A 117 -12.47 11.71 12.93
C ASP A 117 -11.34 11.55 13.96
N HIS A 118 -11.44 10.55 14.85
CA HIS A 118 -10.36 10.24 15.79
C HIS A 118 -9.08 9.80 15.07
N LEU A 119 -9.20 8.97 14.01
CA LEU A 119 -8.05 8.58 13.17
C LEU A 119 -7.44 9.79 12.45
N LEU A 120 -8.27 10.67 11.89
CA LEU A 120 -7.81 11.87 11.19
C LEU A 120 -7.14 12.88 12.13
N ALA A 121 -7.63 13.00 13.36
CA ALA A 121 -6.96 13.78 14.42
C ALA A 121 -5.62 13.15 14.82
N TYR A 122 -5.57 11.82 14.97
CA TYR A 122 -4.34 11.08 15.24
C TYR A 122 -3.28 11.33 14.17
N ALA A 123 -3.65 11.28 12.88
CA ALA A 123 -2.73 11.51 11.76
C ALA A 123 -2.06 12.89 11.78
N LYS A 124 -2.60 13.85 12.55
CA LYS A 124 -2.05 15.21 12.72
C LYS A 124 -1.38 15.43 14.08
N SER A 125 -1.41 14.42 14.96
CA SER A 125 -0.96 14.51 16.35
C SER A 125 0.55 14.34 16.49
N ASP A 126 1.09 14.79 17.62
CA ASP A 126 2.50 14.56 17.96
C ASP A 126 2.81 13.08 18.22
N VAL A 127 1.82 12.31 18.70
CA VAL A 127 1.94 10.85 18.87
C VAL A 127 2.20 10.17 17.53
N PHE A 128 1.49 10.56 16.46
CA PHE A 128 1.77 10.03 15.13
C PHE A 128 3.17 10.39 14.66
N LYS A 129 3.59 11.66 14.83
CA LYS A 129 4.93 12.10 14.43
C LYS A 129 6.03 11.30 15.14
N GLU A 130 5.89 11.07 16.46
CA GLU A 130 6.82 10.27 17.24
C GLU A 130 6.90 8.82 16.73
N LEU A 131 5.75 8.17 16.52
CA LEU A 131 5.69 6.80 16.04
C LEU A 131 6.23 6.65 14.60
N ALA A 132 5.90 7.60 13.71
CA ALA A 132 6.40 7.62 12.34
C ALA A 132 7.91 7.83 12.31
N LYS A 133 8.44 8.75 13.13
CA LYS A 133 9.88 8.99 13.26
C LYS A 133 10.61 7.76 13.80
N GLY A 134 10.06 7.09 14.80
CA GLY A 134 10.64 5.85 15.33
C GLY A 134 10.67 4.71 14.31
N TYR A 135 9.63 4.60 13.47
CA TYR A 135 9.62 3.65 12.35
C TYR A 135 10.66 4.01 11.29
N GLU A 136 10.77 5.29 10.91
CA GLU A 136 11.77 5.78 9.97
C GLU A 136 13.19 5.52 10.49
N ASP A 137 13.50 5.89 11.74
CA ASP A 137 14.81 5.67 12.34
C ASP A 137 15.20 4.19 12.38
N LYS A 138 14.21 3.31 12.53
CA LYS A 138 14.43 1.87 12.62
C LYS A 138 14.61 1.19 11.27
N THR A 139 13.99 1.71 10.21
CA THR A 139 13.84 1.00 8.93
C THR A 139 14.36 1.76 7.72
N GLY A 140 14.54 3.07 7.82
CA GLY A 140 14.74 3.98 6.69
C GLY A 140 13.48 4.27 5.87
N ASN A 141 12.34 3.64 6.19
CA ASN A 141 11.08 3.82 5.47
C ASN A 141 10.31 5.02 6.00
N GLN A 142 9.77 5.84 5.10
CA GLN A 142 8.99 7.02 5.45
C GLN A 142 7.48 6.78 5.30
N ILE A 143 6.71 7.20 6.30
CA ILE A 143 5.24 7.19 6.23
C ILE A 143 4.79 8.52 5.64
N LEU A 144 4.30 8.50 4.40
CA LEU A 144 3.91 9.70 3.68
C LEU A 144 2.49 10.18 4.01
N SER A 145 1.60 9.27 4.41
CA SER A 145 0.20 9.57 4.70
C SER A 145 -0.45 8.47 5.54
N VAL A 146 -1.53 8.84 6.24
CA VAL A 146 -2.45 7.91 6.89
C VAL A 146 -3.79 8.00 6.16
N THR A 147 -4.29 6.86 5.70
CA THR A 147 -5.57 6.76 4.99
C THR A 147 -6.63 6.11 5.88
N TYR A 148 -7.89 6.51 5.71
CA TYR A 148 -9.00 5.82 6.36
C TYR A 148 -9.40 4.61 5.50
N TYR A 149 -9.15 3.41 6.02
CA TYR A 149 -9.49 2.15 5.35
C TYR A 149 -10.97 1.77 5.50
N GLY A 150 -11.59 2.18 6.61
CA GLY A 150 -12.93 1.77 7.00
C GLY A 150 -12.96 0.99 8.31
N VAL A 151 -14.11 0.99 8.97
CA VAL A 151 -14.36 0.14 10.14
C VAL A 151 -14.43 -1.30 9.69
N ARG A 152 -13.59 -2.16 10.29
CA ARG A 152 -13.51 -3.58 9.94
C ARG A 152 -14.67 -4.32 10.61
N GLN A 153 -15.45 -5.03 9.79
CA GLN A 153 -16.59 -5.83 10.21
C GLN A 153 -16.33 -7.30 9.92
N ALA A 154 -16.84 -8.19 10.76
CA ALA A 154 -16.74 -9.62 10.50
C ALA A 154 -17.79 -10.06 9.47
N THR A 155 -17.41 -11.00 8.61
CA THR A 155 -18.36 -11.81 7.84
C THR A 155 -18.21 -13.27 8.23
N SER A 156 -19.33 -14.00 8.26
CA SER A 156 -19.31 -15.41 8.67
C SER A 156 -20.45 -16.24 8.10
N ASN A 157 -20.20 -17.54 7.90
CA ASN A 157 -21.23 -18.56 7.73
C ASN A 157 -21.76 -19.13 9.06
N LYS A 158 -21.09 -18.84 10.18
CA LYS A 158 -21.49 -19.18 11.55
C LYS A 158 -21.63 -17.88 12.36
N PRO A 159 -22.82 -17.26 12.38
CA PRO A 159 -22.99 -15.96 13.00
C PRO A 159 -22.68 -16.02 14.50
N PHE A 160 -22.14 -14.91 15.02
CA PHE A 160 -21.84 -14.72 16.43
C PHE A 160 -22.19 -13.28 16.81
N LYS A 161 -22.49 -13.05 18.08
CA LYS A 161 -22.82 -11.73 18.64
C LYS A 161 -21.89 -11.32 19.77
N THR A 162 -21.25 -12.30 20.41
CA THR A 162 -20.38 -12.07 21.55
C THR A 162 -19.03 -12.73 21.36
N CYS A 163 -18.03 -12.22 22.05
CA CYS A 163 -16.68 -12.80 22.08
C CYS A 163 -16.72 -14.26 22.55
N ALA A 164 -17.60 -14.62 23.50
CA ALA A 164 -17.76 -16.00 23.97
C ALA A 164 -18.23 -16.97 22.87
N GLU A 165 -19.08 -16.50 21.95
CA GLU A 165 -19.58 -17.28 20.81
C GLU A 165 -18.53 -17.52 19.72
N MET A 166 -17.41 -16.78 19.74
CA MET A 166 -16.31 -17.05 18.81
C MET A 166 -15.45 -18.25 19.23
N LYS A 167 -15.68 -18.83 20.42
CA LYS A 167 -14.89 -19.97 20.90
C LYS A 167 -14.97 -21.14 19.92
N GLY A 168 -13.82 -21.53 19.37
CA GLY A 168 -13.71 -22.60 18.37
C GLY A 168 -14.11 -22.22 16.94
N LEU A 169 -14.59 -20.99 16.70
CA LEU A 169 -14.85 -20.45 15.36
C LEU A 169 -13.53 -20.41 14.57
N LYS A 170 -13.52 -20.96 13.36
CA LYS A 170 -12.35 -20.85 12.47
C LYS A 170 -12.38 -19.50 11.77
N ILE A 171 -11.52 -18.58 12.13
CA ILE A 171 -11.51 -17.23 11.54
C ILE A 171 -10.18 -16.93 10.87
N ARG A 172 -10.27 -16.47 9.62
CA ARG A 172 -9.13 -15.94 8.90
C ARG A 172 -8.79 -14.56 9.41
N VAL A 173 -7.49 -14.31 9.60
CA VAL A 173 -6.94 -12.96 9.81
C VAL A 173 -5.70 -12.74 8.94
N PRO A 174 -5.29 -11.48 8.69
CA PRO A 174 -3.96 -11.20 8.16
C PRO A 174 -2.86 -11.65 9.14
N ASP A 175 -1.71 -12.08 8.61
CA ASP A 175 -0.56 -12.51 9.42
C ASP A 175 0.21 -11.31 10.02
N ALA A 176 -0.42 -10.61 10.96
CA ALA A 176 0.25 -9.56 11.74
C ALA A 176 -0.30 -9.44 13.17
N PRO A 177 0.53 -8.99 14.14
CA PRO A 177 0.23 -9.12 15.58
C PRO A 177 -1.11 -8.56 16.04
N ALA A 178 -1.53 -7.38 15.56
CA ALA A 178 -2.76 -6.74 16.02
C ALA A 178 -4.01 -7.50 15.56
N TYR A 179 -3.99 -8.08 14.35
CA TYR A 179 -5.12 -8.85 13.82
C TYR A 179 -5.35 -10.17 14.57
N LEU A 180 -4.29 -10.75 15.12
CA LEU A 180 -4.38 -11.95 15.95
C LEU A 180 -5.05 -11.68 17.30
N ALA A 181 -4.99 -10.43 17.80
CA ALA A 181 -5.29 -10.13 19.20
C ALA A 181 -6.77 -10.36 19.58
N MET A 182 -7.73 -9.78 18.86
CA MET A 182 -9.16 -9.90 19.22
C MET A 182 -9.67 -11.33 19.10
N PRO A 183 -9.51 -12.03 17.96
CA PRO A 183 -9.99 -13.40 17.84
C PRO A 183 -9.35 -14.35 18.87
N LYS A 184 -8.08 -14.11 19.23
CA LYS A 184 -7.37 -14.90 20.25
C LYS A 184 -7.95 -14.66 21.63
N ALA A 185 -8.22 -13.40 21.98
CA ALA A 185 -8.87 -13.04 23.23
C ALA A 185 -10.28 -13.65 23.34
N CYS A 186 -10.95 -13.88 22.20
CA CYS A 186 -12.25 -14.54 22.13
C CYS A 186 -12.21 -16.07 22.00
N GLY A 187 -11.02 -16.69 22.06
CA GLY A 187 -10.88 -18.15 21.99
C GLY A 187 -11.21 -18.75 20.62
N ALA A 188 -11.16 -17.95 19.56
CA ALA A 188 -11.34 -18.42 18.20
C ALA A 188 -10.13 -19.23 17.72
N ASN A 189 -10.38 -20.14 16.77
CA ASN A 189 -9.34 -20.87 16.05
C ASN A 189 -8.86 -20.00 14.88
N ILE A 190 -7.71 -19.36 15.03
CA ILE A 190 -7.22 -18.40 14.04
C ILE A 190 -6.43 -19.09 12.93
N ALA A 191 -6.68 -18.70 11.69
CA ALA A 191 -5.87 -19.09 10.54
C ALA A 191 -5.32 -17.85 9.81
N PRO A 192 -4.00 -17.57 9.89
CA PRO A 192 -3.38 -16.55 9.07
C PRO A 192 -3.38 -17.01 7.60
N ILE A 193 -4.07 -16.27 6.72
CA ILE A 193 -4.17 -16.60 5.28
C ILE A 193 -3.96 -15.33 4.45
N ALA A 194 -3.20 -15.42 3.36
CA ALA A 194 -2.92 -14.30 2.48
C ALA A 194 -4.23 -13.74 1.89
N PHE A 195 -4.29 -12.42 1.68
CA PHE A 195 -5.54 -11.76 1.30
C PHE A 195 -6.13 -12.26 -0.04
N ALA A 196 -5.26 -12.62 -0.99
CA ALA A 196 -5.67 -13.21 -2.27
C ALA A 196 -6.37 -14.57 -2.13
N GLU A 197 -6.06 -15.34 -1.10
CA GLU A 197 -6.53 -16.72 -0.90
C GLU A 197 -7.84 -16.79 -0.09
N VAL A 198 -8.26 -15.68 0.51
CA VAL A 198 -9.37 -15.64 1.47
C VAL A 198 -10.69 -16.12 0.87
N TYR A 199 -11.00 -15.68 -0.35
CA TYR A 199 -12.26 -16.06 -1.00
C TYR A 199 -12.37 -17.58 -1.10
N LEU A 200 -11.33 -18.25 -1.60
CA LEU A 200 -11.30 -19.69 -1.75
C LEU A 200 -11.31 -20.41 -0.39
N ALA A 201 -10.59 -19.88 0.60
CA ALA A 201 -10.58 -20.43 1.96
C ALA A 201 -11.95 -20.36 2.65
N LEU A 202 -12.77 -19.34 2.35
CA LEU A 202 -14.15 -19.26 2.81
C LEU A 202 -15.06 -20.19 1.99
N GLN A 203 -14.89 -20.22 0.67
CA GLN A 203 -15.69 -21.04 -0.24
C GLN A 203 -15.58 -22.53 0.07
N ASN A 204 -14.37 -23.02 0.33
CA ASN A 204 -14.10 -24.43 0.60
C ASN A 204 -14.25 -24.82 2.08
N GLY A 205 -14.60 -23.87 2.96
CA GLY A 205 -14.79 -24.12 4.40
C GLY A 205 -13.49 -24.34 5.19
N THR A 206 -12.34 -23.92 4.69
CA THR A 206 -11.08 -23.89 5.47
C THR A 206 -11.24 -23.00 6.70
N VAL A 207 -11.91 -21.85 6.53
CA VAL A 207 -12.34 -20.95 7.60
C VAL A 207 -13.83 -20.64 7.50
N ASP A 208 -14.44 -20.36 8.64
CA ASP A 208 -15.87 -20.04 8.78
C ASP A 208 -16.14 -18.53 8.67
N ALA A 209 -15.13 -17.69 8.89
CA ALA A 209 -15.25 -16.25 9.02
C ALA A 209 -13.98 -15.50 8.55
N GLN A 210 -14.14 -14.21 8.26
CA GLN A 210 -13.06 -13.24 8.13
C GLN A 210 -13.52 -11.86 8.60
N GLU A 211 -12.63 -10.88 8.65
CA GLU A 211 -12.97 -9.50 8.97
C GLU A 211 -12.32 -8.51 7.99
N ASN A 212 -13.06 -7.48 7.56
CA ASN A 212 -12.61 -6.40 6.68
C ASN A 212 -13.64 -5.26 6.62
N PRO A 213 -13.28 -4.06 6.11
CA PRO A 213 -14.27 -3.01 5.84
C PRO A 213 -15.29 -3.45 4.79
N LEU A 214 -16.48 -2.85 4.83
CA LEU A 214 -17.57 -3.18 3.90
C LEU A 214 -17.18 -3.00 2.42
N THR A 215 -16.44 -1.94 2.10
CA THR A 215 -15.92 -1.69 0.74
C THR A 215 -15.01 -2.82 0.26
N THR A 216 -14.19 -3.37 1.15
CA THR A 216 -13.31 -4.50 0.84
C THR A 216 -14.11 -5.80 0.72
N ILE A 217 -15.11 -6.01 1.59
CA ILE A 217 -16.03 -7.17 1.51
C ILE A 217 -16.74 -7.20 0.16
N GLU A 218 -17.20 -6.04 -0.31
CA GLU A 218 -17.82 -5.86 -1.62
C GLU A 218 -16.82 -6.11 -2.75
N ALA A 219 -15.66 -5.43 -2.75
CA ALA A 219 -14.65 -5.56 -3.80
C ALA A 219 -14.11 -7.00 -3.95
N LYS A 220 -13.99 -7.74 -2.85
CA LYS A 220 -13.60 -9.16 -2.85
C LYS A 220 -14.75 -10.13 -3.08
N LYS A 221 -15.98 -9.63 -3.20
CA LYS A 221 -17.20 -10.43 -3.34
C LYS A 221 -17.37 -11.48 -2.25
N PHE A 222 -16.92 -11.18 -1.02
CA PHE A 222 -17.05 -12.15 0.07
C PHE A 222 -18.51 -12.46 0.41
N TYR A 223 -19.45 -11.59 0.03
CA TYR A 223 -20.89 -11.83 0.14
C TYR A 223 -21.37 -13.05 -0.67
N GLU A 224 -20.64 -13.50 -1.70
CA GLU A 224 -20.99 -14.71 -2.46
C GLU A 224 -20.75 -16.00 -1.65
N VAL A 225 -19.85 -15.94 -0.67
CA VAL A 225 -19.38 -17.10 0.11
C VAL A 225 -19.56 -16.95 1.63
N GLN A 226 -20.13 -15.82 2.08
CA GLN A 226 -20.39 -15.50 3.48
C GLN A 226 -21.80 -14.96 3.65
N LYS A 227 -22.62 -15.65 4.45
CA LYS A 227 -24.06 -15.34 4.56
C LYS A 227 -24.40 -14.21 5.55
N ASN A 228 -23.50 -13.87 6.46
CA ASN A 228 -23.76 -12.89 7.52
C ASN A 228 -22.68 -11.82 7.56
N ILE A 229 -23.10 -10.58 7.84
CA ILE A 229 -22.23 -9.48 8.29
C ILE A 229 -22.53 -9.26 9.77
N ILE A 230 -21.48 -9.21 10.60
CA ILE A 230 -21.56 -8.90 12.03
C ILE A 230 -20.86 -7.55 12.23
N LEU A 231 -21.60 -6.57 12.73
CA LEU A 231 -21.09 -5.22 12.98
C LEU A 231 -20.27 -5.17 14.29
N THR A 232 -19.06 -5.70 14.24
CA THR A 232 -18.12 -5.82 15.36
C THR A 232 -17.36 -4.54 15.72
N GLY A 233 -17.25 -3.60 14.77
CA GLY A 233 -16.45 -2.38 14.92
C GLY A 233 -17.23 -1.16 15.34
#